data_AF-A0A2H9SEJ9-F1
#
_entry.id   AF-A0A2H9SEJ9-F1
#
_cell.length_a   1.000
_cell.length_b   1.000
_cell.length_c   1.000
_cell.angle_alpha   90.00
_cell.angle_beta   90.00
_cell.angle_gamma   90.00
#
_symmetry.space_group_name_H-M   'P 1'
#
loop_
_entity.id
_entity.type
_entity.pdbx_description
1 polymer ?
#
loop_
_entity_poly.entity_id
_entity_poly.type
_entity_poly.pdbx_seq_one_letter_code
_entity_poly.pdbx_strand_id
1 'polypeptide(L)'
;MPILEPNRCYAYQPQRLIITATPNSLPRNWLKEFYELLAMQLQLDDNHTVVADIDYATNKEVSLTAKKKFFKELDKHAGERSTYKSELLESLANLYVVFKHSNTIESQKNFIARRIAEDVSQCTPGFHDRVNFIIIRLNIPKNLDELLGQSRFNLVDKIAHQLADQSAQGVHVHARVNKIARVAGFGVWAINEKDTFERAGSSDITDKTIKQKIQEGFHHHFQYFAIINVLCEEIKALCASLGYNGKRQADKEYENGDDDKFFEVLSLFIPIDKGRAFERNAGKVSDIDWQYVKTLFLQKLREESYVKLSQEEATLLDFLLQNETMPRDANSLYQLIPHAYELAECLQFFSFWSKEQKANVVLAYLQTKSPNEQKEILATLYNEIPQLTTELKTHANLQPIYFTIAIDENEIAAVRAYIGNGADMNKAILLLFSQAHKSDTLYWLHDNPHLLQNLTVESLNTVVLQDKYQGRTIAEALVSTKKGRQLVLENNTLQTLLSETTIANMLFDRLQQAQTERNTVNTAVGFFKKFDPLAIQLVQCIPQKIRTITSSSTSTLIKAIINRKGNGSRLLKKKSKTKDRLSSSAMCNG
;
A
#
# COMPACT_ATOMS: atom_id res chain seq x y z
N MET A 1 5.22 -11.75 -25.96
CA MET A 1 5.56 -11.31 -24.60
C MET A 1 7.03 -11.54 -24.36
N PRO A 2 7.76 -10.60 -23.75
CA PRO A 2 9.13 -10.83 -23.29
C PRO A 2 9.21 -12.14 -22.51
N ILE A 3 10.13 -13.02 -22.91
CA ILE A 3 10.32 -14.32 -22.25
C ILE A 3 11.62 -14.26 -21.46
N LEU A 4 11.52 -14.37 -20.14
CA LEU A 4 12.68 -14.54 -19.27
C LEU A 4 13.30 -15.90 -19.53
N GLU A 5 14.62 -15.95 -19.78
CA GLU A 5 15.32 -17.21 -20.03
C GLU A 5 15.42 -18.04 -18.73
N PRO A 6 14.74 -19.20 -18.64
CA PRO A 6 14.63 -19.93 -17.37
C PRO A 6 15.99 -20.33 -16.79
N ASN A 7 16.92 -20.74 -17.65
CA ASN A 7 18.25 -21.22 -17.25
C ASN A 7 19.18 -20.12 -16.73
N ARG A 8 18.80 -18.85 -16.86
CA ARG A 8 19.54 -17.71 -16.27
C ARG A 8 18.72 -17.10 -15.15
N CYS A 9 17.51 -16.65 -15.46
CA CYS A 9 16.65 -15.90 -14.55
C CYS A 9 16.15 -16.71 -13.35
N TYR A 10 16.12 -18.05 -13.43
CA TYR A 10 15.69 -18.94 -12.35
C TYR A 10 16.77 -19.95 -11.93
N ALA A 11 18.01 -19.74 -12.38
CA ALA A 11 19.13 -20.59 -11.97
C ALA A 11 19.41 -20.49 -10.46
N TYR A 12 19.72 -21.63 -9.84
CA TYR A 12 20.23 -21.63 -8.49
C TYR A 12 21.60 -20.97 -8.44
N GLN A 13 21.73 -19.98 -7.57
CA GLN A 13 23.01 -19.32 -7.34
C GLN A 13 23.79 -20.10 -6.29
N PRO A 14 25.12 -20.23 -6.40
CA PRO A 14 25.91 -20.87 -5.36
C PRO A 14 25.66 -20.17 -4.01
N GLN A 15 25.42 -20.95 -2.95
CA GLN A 15 25.41 -20.39 -1.60
C GLN A 15 26.84 -19.98 -1.25
N ARG A 16 27.12 -18.68 -1.35
CA ARG A 16 28.41 -18.12 -0.95
C ARG A 16 28.29 -17.61 0.46
N LEU A 17 28.93 -18.27 1.42
CA LEU A 17 29.22 -17.61 2.68
C LEU A 17 30.32 -16.57 2.41
N ILE A 18 30.16 -15.34 2.90
CA ILE A 18 31.19 -14.29 2.79
C ILE A 18 32.55 -14.83 3.25
N ILE A 19 32.56 -15.69 4.28
CA ILE A 19 33.72 -16.42 4.75
C ILE A 19 33.32 -17.88 4.98
N THR A 20 33.98 -18.82 4.31
CA THR A 20 33.91 -20.25 4.64
C THR A 20 34.98 -20.55 5.69
N ALA A 21 34.61 -20.65 6.96
CA ALA A 21 35.46 -21.27 7.96
C ALA A 21 34.85 -22.60 8.36
N THR A 22 35.63 -23.67 8.26
CA THR A 22 35.23 -24.97 8.80
C THR A 22 35.18 -24.90 10.33
N PRO A 23 34.15 -25.46 11.01
CA PRO A 23 34.05 -25.45 12.46
C PRO A 23 35.29 -25.99 13.20
N ASN A 24 36.07 -26.85 12.54
CA ASN A 24 37.31 -27.45 13.08
C ASN A 24 38.48 -26.46 13.26
N SER A 25 38.40 -25.24 12.71
CA SER A 25 39.42 -24.20 12.87
C SER A 25 39.05 -23.14 13.92
N LEU A 26 37.92 -23.28 14.60
CA LEU A 26 37.46 -22.30 15.60
C LEU A 26 38.08 -22.55 16.98
N PRO A 27 38.35 -21.49 17.77
CA PRO A 27 38.81 -21.63 19.16
C PRO A 27 37.87 -22.51 19.98
N ARG A 28 38.37 -23.31 20.93
CA ARG A 28 37.53 -24.22 21.76
C ARG A 28 36.38 -23.52 22.49
N ASN A 29 36.52 -22.22 22.77
CA ASN A 29 35.55 -21.38 23.47
C ASN A 29 34.80 -20.41 22.55
N TRP A 30 34.82 -20.61 21.22
CA TRP A 30 34.24 -19.68 20.23
C TRP A 30 32.77 -19.36 20.51
N LEU A 31 31.98 -20.33 20.95
CA LEU A 31 30.54 -20.14 21.20
C LEU A 31 30.30 -19.15 22.35
N LYS A 32 31.03 -19.35 23.45
CA LYS A 32 30.98 -18.43 24.60
C LYS A 32 31.50 -17.05 24.23
N GLU A 33 32.58 -16.98 23.47
CA GLU A 33 33.10 -15.70 22.95
C GLU A 33 32.06 -15.01 22.06
N PHE A 34 31.36 -15.76 21.20
CA PHE A 34 30.33 -15.20 20.34
C PHE A 34 29.19 -14.59 21.16
N TYR A 35 28.74 -15.27 22.22
CA TYR A 35 27.73 -14.74 23.12
C TYR A 35 28.16 -13.41 23.75
N GLU A 36 29.42 -13.33 24.19
CA GLU A 36 30.00 -12.10 24.73
C GLU A 36 30.04 -10.96 23.70
N LEU A 37 30.44 -11.26 22.46
CA LEU A 37 30.44 -10.29 21.36
C LEU A 37 29.03 -9.78 21.05
N LEU A 38 28.04 -10.66 21.00
CA LEU A 38 26.64 -10.29 20.79
C LEU A 38 26.11 -9.44 21.95
N ALA A 39 26.39 -9.81 23.20
CA ALA A 39 25.97 -9.03 24.37
C ALA A 39 26.63 -7.65 24.40
N MET A 40 27.91 -7.55 24.07
CA MET A 40 28.62 -6.27 23.95
C MET A 40 27.97 -5.38 22.89
N GLN A 41 27.66 -5.94 21.72
CA GLN A 41 27.01 -5.24 20.62
C GLN A 41 25.62 -4.71 21.00
N LEU A 42 24.88 -5.50 21.78
CA LEU A 42 23.56 -5.16 22.31
C LEU A 42 23.60 -4.27 23.54
N GLN A 43 24.81 -3.96 24.06
CA GLN A 43 25.02 -3.20 25.29
C GLN A 43 24.32 -3.85 26.51
N LEU A 44 24.29 -5.18 26.55
CA LEU A 44 23.74 -5.92 27.69
C LEU A 44 24.79 -5.96 28.82
N ASP A 45 24.47 -5.31 29.94
CA ASP A 45 25.33 -5.31 31.12
C ASP A 45 24.88 -6.31 32.21
N ASP A 46 25.77 -6.53 33.18
CA ASP A 46 25.49 -7.32 34.39
C ASP A 46 25.04 -6.44 35.57
N ASN A 47 24.88 -5.13 35.38
CA ASN A 47 24.85 -4.18 36.48
C ASN A 47 23.45 -3.59 36.75
N HIS A 48 22.54 -3.49 35.76
CA HIS A 48 21.38 -2.59 35.94
C HIS A 48 20.00 -3.07 35.46
N THR A 49 19.78 -4.35 35.16
CA THR A 49 18.40 -4.85 34.94
C THR A 49 18.24 -6.30 35.35
N VAL A 50 17.54 -6.52 36.47
CA VAL A 50 17.18 -7.86 36.95
C VAL A 50 15.80 -8.21 36.41
N VAL A 51 15.73 -9.26 35.60
CA VAL A 51 14.47 -9.80 35.10
C VAL A 51 14.14 -11.06 35.89
N ALA A 52 12.91 -11.13 36.39
CA ALA A 52 12.35 -12.35 36.94
C ALA A 52 12.35 -13.45 35.86
N ASP A 53 12.96 -14.59 36.16
CA ASP A 53 12.98 -15.75 35.28
C ASP A 53 12.72 -17.02 36.10
N ILE A 54 12.24 -18.07 35.46
CA ILE A 54 11.96 -19.35 36.13
C ILE A 54 13.15 -20.29 35.89
N ASP A 55 13.75 -20.77 36.97
CA ASP A 55 14.64 -21.91 36.89
C ASP A 55 13.81 -23.18 36.72
N TYR A 56 13.79 -23.71 35.49
CA TYR A 56 13.04 -24.92 35.14
C TYR A 56 13.49 -26.19 35.89
N ALA A 57 14.70 -26.21 36.46
CA ALA A 57 15.16 -27.36 37.24
C ALA A 57 14.60 -27.34 38.67
N THR A 58 14.36 -26.15 39.23
CA THR A 58 13.90 -25.98 40.63
C THR A 58 12.48 -25.42 40.74
N ASN A 59 11.89 -25.03 39.61
CA ASN A 59 10.61 -24.32 39.48
C ASN A 59 10.51 -23.06 40.38
N LYS A 60 11.64 -22.40 40.62
CA LYS A 60 11.74 -21.18 41.44
C LYS A 60 12.05 -19.97 40.57
N GLU A 61 11.54 -18.82 41.01
CA GLU A 61 11.88 -17.54 40.42
C GLU A 61 13.33 -17.18 40.78
N VAL A 62 14.13 -16.89 39.78
CA VAL A 62 15.54 -16.49 39.89
C VAL A 62 15.70 -15.15 39.22
N SER A 63 16.39 -14.25 39.92
CA SER A 63 16.79 -12.95 39.43
C SER A 63 18.01 -13.07 38.51
N LEU A 64 17.84 -12.82 37.21
CA LEU A 64 18.93 -12.82 36.23
C LEU A 64 19.16 -11.40 35.67
N THR A 65 20.42 -11.06 35.40
CA THR A 65 20.75 -9.87 34.61
C THR A 65 20.27 -10.06 33.17
N ALA A 66 20.03 -8.98 32.42
CA ALA A 66 19.65 -9.07 31.01
C ALA A 66 20.65 -9.90 30.19
N LYS A 67 21.95 -9.73 30.44
CA LYS A 67 23.03 -10.52 29.85
C LYS A 67 22.93 -12.02 30.21
N LYS A 68 22.76 -12.36 31.49
CA LYS A 68 22.62 -13.76 31.93
C LYS A 68 21.36 -14.43 31.38
N LYS A 69 20.25 -13.70 31.29
CA LYS A 69 19.02 -14.20 30.66
C LYS A 69 19.25 -14.49 29.18
N PHE A 70 19.90 -13.58 28.46
CA PHE A 70 20.24 -13.78 27.05
C PHE A 70 21.14 -15.01 26.85
N PHE A 71 22.17 -15.20 27.68
CA PHE A 71 23.04 -16.38 27.61
C PHE A 71 22.29 -17.68 27.92
N LYS A 72 21.40 -17.66 28.92
CA LYS A 72 20.57 -18.82 29.26
C LYS A 72 19.69 -19.26 28.08
N GLU A 73 19.05 -18.33 27.38
CA GLU A 73 18.24 -18.65 26.21
C GLU A 73 19.10 -19.16 25.03
N LEU A 74 20.31 -18.60 24.81
CA LEU A 74 21.22 -19.16 23.81
C LEU A 74 21.68 -20.58 24.15
N ASP A 75 22.01 -20.85 25.42
CA ASP A 75 22.42 -22.17 25.90
C ASP A 75 21.32 -23.22 25.83
N LYS A 76 20.05 -22.81 25.96
CA LYS A 76 18.89 -23.68 25.69
C LYS A 76 18.92 -24.23 24.26
N HIS A 77 19.44 -23.46 23.30
CA HIS A 77 19.49 -23.85 21.89
C HIS A 77 20.79 -24.55 21.48
N ALA A 78 21.94 -24.05 21.92
CA ALA A 78 23.26 -24.48 21.44
C ALA A 78 24.17 -25.07 22.53
N GLY A 79 23.72 -25.06 23.80
CA GLY A 79 24.46 -25.58 24.93
C GLY A 79 24.56 -27.11 24.96
N GLU A 80 25.23 -27.64 25.99
CA GLU A 80 25.49 -29.09 26.12
C GLU A 80 24.23 -29.96 26.19
N ARG A 81 23.13 -29.39 26.69
CA ARG A 81 21.85 -30.10 26.87
C ARG A 81 20.94 -30.05 25.64
N SER A 82 21.33 -29.34 24.58
CA SER A 82 20.52 -29.26 23.36
C SER A 82 20.58 -30.56 22.58
N THR A 83 19.41 -31.07 22.20
CA THR A 83 19.25 -32.27 21.35
C THR A 83 19.36 -31.97 19.85
N TYR A 84 19.34 -30.68 19.48
CA TYR A 84 19.36 -30.20 18.10
C TYR A 84 20.62 -29.34 17.88
N LYS A 85 21.80 -29.98 17.98
CA LYS A 85 23.06 -29.27 18.23
C LYS A 85 23.95 -29.10 16.99
N SER A 86 24.12 -30.12 16.15
CA SER A 86 25.18 -30.10 15.12
C SER A 86 24.96 -29.05 14.03
N GLU A 87 23.75 -28.97 13.47
CA GLU A 87 23.44 -28.10 12.33
C GLU A 87 23.34 -26.63 12.77
N LEU A 88 22.66 -26.36 13.90
CA LEU A 88 22.60 -25.02 14.46
C LEU A 88 23.99 -24.48 14.84
N LEU A 89 24.87 -25.32 15.40
CA LEU A 89 26.24 -24.89 15.72
C LEU A 89 27.04 -24.52 14.48
N GLU A 90 26.84 -25.22 13.36
CA GLU A 90 27.48 -24.85 12.09
C GLU A 90 27.02 -23.46 11.62
N SER A 91 25.72 -23.20 11.67
CA SER A 91 25.18 -21.89 11.29
C SER A 91 25.62 -20.77 12.26
N LEU A 92 25.65 -21.02 13.56
CA LEU A 92 26.18 -20.06 14.54
C LEU A 92 27.69 -19.84 14.38
N ALA A 93 28.46 -20.88 14.03
CA ALA A 93 29.87 -20.77 13.71
C ALA A 93 30.09 -19.86 12.49
N ASN A 94 29.27 -20.00 11.44
CA ASN A 94 29.31 -19.12 10.27
C ASN A 94 29.04 -17.66 10.67
N LEU A 95 28.03 -17.40 11.50
CA LEU A 95 27.76 -16.04 11.98
C LEU A 95 28.89 -15.48 12.84
N TYR A 96 29.50 -16.28 13.73
CA TYR A 96 30.65 -15.86 14.52
C TYR A 96 31.82 -15.42 13.64
N VAL A 97 32.12 -16.19 12.60
CA VAL A 97 33.21 -15.90 11.65
C VAL A 97 32.93 -14.62 10.90
N VAL A 98 31.71 -14.43 10.39
CA VAL A 98 31.29 -13.18 9.77
C VAL A 98 31.41 -12.03 10.77
N PHE A 99 30.92 -12.20 12.00
CA PHE A 99 30.92 -11.16 13.02
C PHE A 99 32.33 -10.65 13.36
N LYS A 100 33.34 -11.53 13.42
CA LYS A 100 34.73 -11.16 13.71
C LYS A 100 35.54 -10.69 12.50
N HIS A 101 35.02 -10.84 11.29
CA HIS A 101 35.76 -10.48 10.09
C HIS A 101 36.02 -8.98 10.00
N SER A 102 37.21 -8.58 9.52
CA SER A 102 37.64 -7.18 9.46
C SER A 102 36.75 -6.31 8.56
N ASN A 103 36.15 -6.92 7.53
CA ASN A 103 35.30 -6.21 6.57
C ASN A 103 33.84 -6.13 7.01
N THR A 104 33.47 -6.74 8.14
CA THR A 104 32.11 -6.69 8.66
C THR A 104 31.90 -5.37 9.37
N ILE A 105 31.07 -4.52 8.77
CA ILE A 105 30.80 -3.18 9.28
C ILE A 105 29.89 -3.21 10.51
N GLU A 106 29.93 -2.12 11.28
CA GLU A 106 29.21 -2.00 12.56
C GLU A 106 27.69 -2.19 12.41
N SER A 107 27.09 -1.73 11.31
CA SER A 107 25.67 -1.94 11.03
C SER A 107 25.31 -3.41 10.83
N GLN A 108 26.20 -4.20 10.20
CA GLN A 108 26.01 -5.65 10.03
C GLN A 108 26.13 -6.39 11.37
N LYS A 109 27.11 -6.02 12.20
CA LYS A 109 27.25 -6.58 13.56
C LYS A 109 26.00 -6.30 14.40
N ASN A 110 25.52 -5.06 14.36
CA ASN A 110 24.26 -4.66 15.01
C ASN A 110 23.06 -5.45 14.47
N PHE A 111 22.96 -5.65 13.16
CA PHE A 111 21.91 -6.46 12.54
C PHE A 111 21.93 -7.90 13.05
N ILE A 112 23.09 -8.57 13.01
CA ILE A 112 23.24 -9.94 13.53
C ILE A 112 22.82 -10.02 14.98
N ALA A 113 23.34 -9.13 15.83
CA ALA A 113 23.09 -9.18 17.26
C ALA A 113 21.62 -8.93 17.61
N ARG A 114 20.99 -7.93 17.00
CA ARG A 114 19.57 -7.63 17.21
C ARG A 114 18.66 -8.76 16.76
N ARG A 115 18.90 -9.33 15.57
CA ARG A 115 18.09 -10.44 15.05
C ARG A 115 18.22 -11.70 15.92
N ILE A 116 19.41 -12.03 16.37
CA ILE A 116 19.59 -13.14 17.33
C ILE A 116 18.81 -12.86 18.61
N ALA A 117 18.90 -11.66 19.18
CA ALA A 117 18.20 -11.32 20.42
C ALA A 117 16.67 -11.31 20.32
N GLU A 118 16.13 -10.86 19.18
CA GLU A 118 14.69 -10.88 18.90
C GLU A 118 14.12 -12.32 18.93
N ASP A 119 14.86 -13.27 18.37
CA ASP A 119 14.36 -14.63 18.12
C ASP A 119 14.89 -15.71 19.07
N VAL A 120 15.83 -15.40 19.97
CA VAL A 120 16.40 -16.37 20.92
C VAL A 120 15.38 -16.98 21.88
N SER A 121 14.21 -16.35 22.04
CA SER A 121 13.15 -16.88 22.90
C SER A 121 12.27 -17.95 22.23
N GLN A 122 12.44 -18.16 20.92
CA GLN A 122 11.62 -19.06 20.11
C GLN A 122 11.94 -20.55 20.41
N CYS A 123 11.28 -21.47 19.70
CA CYS A 123 11.65 -22.88 19.72
C CYS A 123 13.01 -23.08 19.02
N THR A 124 13.76 -24.13 19.36
CA THR A 124 15.10 -24.38 18.78
C THR A 124 15.10 -24.51 17.25
N PRO A 125 14.16 -25.22 16.61
CA PRO A 125 14.10 -25.29 15.16
C PRO A 125 13.80 -23.92 14.53
N GLY A 126 12.86 -23.15 15.09
CA GLY A 126 12.57 -21.80 14.61
C GLY A 126 13.75 -20.85 14.79
N PHE A 127 14.50 -20.97 15.88
CA PHE A 127 15.75 -20.23 16.07
C PHE A 127 16.81 -20.61 15.01
N HIS A 128 16.93 -21.88 14.66
CA HIS A 128 17.82 -22.32 13.56
C HIS A 128 17.40 -21.74 12.21
N ASP A 129 16.10 -21.74 11.89
CA ASP A 129 15.58 -21.12 10.67
C ASP A 129 15.93 -19.63 10.62
N ARG A 130 15.82 -18.91 11.75
CA ARG A 130 16.22 -17.50 11.85
C ARG A 130 17.71 -17.30 11.64
N VAL A 131 18.55 -18.12 12.25
CA VAL A 131 20.01 -18.06 12.04
C VAL A 131 20.35 -18.26 10.56
N ASN A 132 19.76 -19.26 9.89
CA ASN A 132 19.98 -19.49 8.46
C ASN A 132 19.46 -18.35 7.60
N PHE A 133 18.32 -17.75 7.97
CA PHE A 133 17.79 -16.58 7.30
C PHE A 133 18.73 -15.36 7.40
N ILE A 134 19.33 -15.12 8.58
CA ILE A 134 20.35 -14.07 8.78
C ILE A 134 21.55 -14.34 7.86
N ILE A 135 22.04 -15.58 7.80
CA ILE A 135 23.16 -15.96 6.92
C ILE A 135 22.84 -15.64 5.45
N ILE A 136 21.65 -16.04 4.96
CA ILE A 136 21.25 -15.75 3.58
C ILE A 136 21.22 -14.23 3.32
N ARG A 137 20.68 -13.43 4.25
CA ARG A 137 20.59 -11.97 4.12
C ARG A 137 21.94 -11.25 4.19
N LEU A 138 22.96 -11.89 4.75
CA LEU A 138 24.31 -11.33 4.77
C LEU A 138 25.06 -11.54 3.46
N ASN A 139 24.58 -12.39 2.56
CA ASN A 139 25.26 -12.63 1.28
C ASN A 139 25.10 -11.45 0.33
N ILE A 140 26.16 -10.63 0.25
CA ILE A 140 26.21 -9.49 -0.69
C ILE A 140 26.42 -10.05 -2.11
N PRO A 141 25.52 -9.76 -3.06
CA PRO A 141 25.65 -10.23 -4.43
C PRO A 141 26.86 -9.58 -5.12
N LYS A 142 27.62 -10.37 -5.89
CA LYS A 142 28.86 -9.91 -6.56
C LYS A 142 28.75 -9.80 -8.09
N ASN A 143 27.62 -10.20 -8.65
CA ASN A 143 27.32 -10.18 -10.08
C ASN A 143 25.80 -10.20 -10.27
N LEU A 144 25.37 -10.04 -11.53
CA LEU A 144 23.95 -9.97 -11.89
C LEU A 144 23.17 -11.26 -11.54
N ASP A 145 23.76 -12.44 -11.75
CA ASP A 145 23.11 -13.71 -11.45
C ASP A 145 22.77 -13.84 -9.94
N GLU A 146 23.71 -13.43 -9.08
CA GLU A 146 23.51 -13.37 -7.63
C GLU A 146 22.50 -12.31 -7.20
N LEU A 147 22.53 -11.13 -7.84
CA LEU A 147 21.57 -10.06 -7.57
C LEU A 147 20.15 -10.52 -7.94
N LEU A 148 19.99 -11.18 -9.09
CA LEU A 148 18.73 -11.82 -9.49
C LEU A 148 18.31 -12.91 -8.49
N GLY A 149 19.26 -13.68 -7.95
CA GLY A 149 19.01 -14.67 -6.89
C GLY A 149 18.44 -14.02 -5.62
N GLN A 150 19.04 -12.90 -5.21
CA GLN A 150 18.59 -12.11 -4.07
C GLN A 150 17.17 -11.56 -4.30
N SER A 151 16.89 -11.01 -5.49
CA SER A 151 15.55 -10.52 -5.85
C SER A 151 14.48 -11.61 -5.76
N ARG A 152 14.77 -12.83 -6.26
CA ARG A 152 13.85 -13.97 -6.15
C ARG A 152 13.61 -14.37 -4.70
N PHE A 153 14.67 -14.43 -3.90
CA PHE A 153 14.56 -14.74 -2.48
C PHE A 153 13.69 -13.70 -1.75
N ASN A 154 13.91 -12.41 -2.00
CA ASN A 154 13.14 -11.32 -1.39
C ASN A 154 11.66 -11.35 -1.80
N LEU A 155 11.35 -11.72 -3.05
CA LEU A 155 9.97 -11.92 -3.49
C LEU A 155 9.29 -13.10 -2.75
N VAL A 156 9.98 -14.24 -2.63
CA VAL A 156 9.46 -15.39 -1.87
C VAL A 156 9.30 -15.05 -0.39
N ASP A 157 10.22 -14.30 0.19
CA ASP A 157 10.16 -13.83 1.58
C ASP A 157 8.99 -12.86 1.83
N LYS A 158 8.67 -11.98 0.86
CA LYS A 158 7.47 -11.12 0.92
C LYS A 158 6.19 -11.94 0.94
N ILE A 159 6.11 -12.98 0.10
CA ILE A 159 4.96 -13.89 0.06
C ILE A 159 4.86 -14.70 1.36
N ALA A 160 6.00 -15.16 1.89
CA ALA A 160 6.05 -15.85 3.17
C ALA A 160 5.54 -14.97 4.32
N HIS A 161 5.94 -13.70 4.38
CA HIS A 161 5.41 -12.74 5.36
C HIS A 161 3.89 -12.61 5.28
N GLN A 162 3.33 -12.48 4.09
CA GLN A 162 1.87 -12.37 3.90
C GLN A 162 1.12 -13.62 4.38
N LEU A 163 1.70 -14.81 4.19
CA LEU A 163 1.11 -16.06 4.65
C LEU A 163 1.34 -16.32 6.15
N ALA A 164 2.41 -15.77 6.71
CA ALA A 164 2.74 -15.86 8.12
C ALA A 164 2.00 -14.82 8.97
N ASP A 165 1.32 -13.86 8.34
CA ASP A 165 0.65 -12.76 9.03
C ASP A 165 -0.39 -13.34 10.01
N GLN A 166 -0.28 -12.98 11.29
CA GLN A 166 -1.04 -13.50 12.45
C GLN A 166 -0.53 -14.82 13.08
N SER A 167 0.56 -15.43 12.59
CA SER A 167 1.12 -16.65 13.18
C SER A 167 2.28 -16.37 14.13
N ALA A 168 2.14 -16.76 15.40
CA ALA A 168 3.23 -16.77 16.37
C ALA A 168 4.37 -17.76 16.02
N GLN A 169 4.18 -18.60 15.00
CA GLN A 169 5.16 -19.55 14.47
C GLN A 169 5.57 -19.18 13.04
N GLY A 170 5.47 -17.89 12.68
CA GLY A 170 5.70 -17.40 11.33
C GLY A 170 7.01 -17.87 10.70
N VAL A 171 8.10 -18.03 11.47
CA VAL A 171 9.38 -18.50 10.91
C VAL A 171 9.30 -19.86 10.21
N HIS A 172 8.49 -20.79 10.73
CA HIS A 172 8.28 -22.10 10.09
C HIS A 172 7.51 -21.98 8.78
N VAL A 173 6.60 -21.00 8.71
CA VAL A 173 5.92 -20.64 7.45
C VAL A 173 6.94 -20.15 6.43
N HIS A 174 7.92 -19.32 6.82
CA HIS A 174 9.00 -18.90 5.92
C HIS A 174 9.84 -20.07 5.42
N ALA A 175 10.24 -20.98 6.31
CA ALA A 175 10.99 -22.17 5.95
C ALA A 175 10.22 -23.04 4.95
N ARG A 176 8.94 -23.32 5.22
CA ARG A 176 8.06 -24.10 4.33
C ARG A 176 7.84 -23.43 2.97
N VAL A 177 7.57 -22.12 2.93
CA VAL A 177 7.37 -21.38 1.68
C VAL A 177 8.63 -21.41 0.81
N ASN A 178 9.82 -21.20 1.39
CA ASN A 178 11.09 -21.28 0.67
C ASN A 178 11.39 -22.70 0.18
N LYS A 179 11.09 -23.74 0.98
CA LYS A 179 11.21 -25.14 0.56
C LYS A 179 10.31 -25.45 -0.63
N ILE A 180 9.05 -25.01 -0.61
CA ILE A 180 8.10 -25.20 -1.73
C ILE A 180 8.58 -24.44 -2.96
N ALA A 181 9.03 -23.19 -2.81
CA ALA A 181 9.57 -22.39 -3.90
C ALA A 181 10.79 -23.05 -4.56
N ARG A 182 11.69 -23.62 -3.75
CA ARG A 182 12.81 -24.42 -4.24
C ARG A 182 12.33 -25.62 -5.05
N VAL A 183 11.48 -26.47 -4.49
CA VAL A 183 10.99 -27.69 -5.17
C VAL A 183 10.25 -27.35 -6.47
N ALA A 184 9.57 -26.20 -6.51
CA ALA A 184 8.85 -25.73 -7.68
C ALA A 184 9.76 -25.06 -8.75
N GLY A 185 11.06 -24.95 -8.52
CA GLY A 185 12.02 -24.45 -9.51
C GLY A 185 12.11 -22.93 -9.61
N PHE A 186 11.72 -22.19 -8.57
CA PHE A 186 11.83 -20.72 -8.54
C PHE A 186 13.25 -20.19 -8.28
N GLY A 187 14.27 -21.04 -8.33
CA GLY A 187 15.67 -20.61 -8.20
C GLY A 187 16.01 -19.96 -6.85
N VAL A 188 15.35 -20.39 -5.77
CA VAL A 188 15.63 -19.97 -4.38
C VAL A 188 16.05 -21.16 -3.53
N TRP A 189 16.89 -20.92 -2.53
CA TRP A 189 17.31 -21.95 -1.57
C TRP A 189 16.29 -22.11 -0.44
N ALA A 190 16.15 -23.34 0.06
CA ALA A 190 15.43 -23.56 1.31
C ALA A 190 16.24 -22.95 2.47
N ILE A 191 15.56 -22.33 3.43
CA ILE A 191 16.18 -21.79 4.66
C ILE A 191 16.65 -22.93 5.56
N ASN A 192 15.85 -23.99 5.67
CA ASN A 192 16.17 -25.20 6.41
C ASN A 192 15.44 -26.38 5.76
N GLU A 193 16.17 -27.35 5.23
CA GLU A 193 15.57 -28.52 4.59
C GLU A 193 14.98 -29.52 5.59
N LYS A 194 15.45 -29.48 6.83
CA LYS A 194 15.17 -30.44 7.89
C LYS A 194 14.28 -29.87 8.98
N ASP A 195 13.55 -28.79 8.70
CA ASP A 195 12.58 -28.25 9.64
C ASP A 195 11.47 -29.28 9.90
N THR A 196 11.45 -29.84 11.10
CA THR A 196 10.46 -30.83 11.55
C THR A 196 9.10 -30.18 11.86
N PHE A 197 9.03 -28.85 11.93
CA PHE A 197 7.84 -28.07 12.23
C PHE A 197 7.29 -27.32 11.01
N GLU A 198 7.57 -27.79 9.79
CA GLU A 198 7.20 -27.09 8.55
C GLU A 198 5.71 -26.69 8.44
N ARG A 199 4.79 -27.42 9.09
CA ARG A 199 3.35 -27.10 9.10
C ARG A 199 2.90 -26.20 10.26
N ALA A 200 3.77 -25.93 11.23
CA ALA A 200 3.47 -25.04 12.34
C ALA A 200 3.14 -23.64 11.82
N GLY A 201 1.99 -23.10 12.24
CA GLY A 201 1.56 -21.76 11.81
C GLY A 201 1.02 -21.66 10.39
N SER A 202 0.90 -22.77 9.64
CA SER A 202 0.33 -22.79 8.28
C SER A 202 -0.43 -24.09 7.97
N SER A 203 -0.92 -24.80 9.00
CA SER A 203 -1.53 -26.13 8.88
C SER A 203 -2.81 -26.15 8.03
N ASP A 204 -3.50 -25.01 7.96
CA ASP A 204 -4.70 -24.76 7.18
C ASP A 204 -4.41 -24.44 5.70
N ILE A 205 -3.16 -24.11 5.37
CA ILE A 205 -2.74 -23.76 4.01
C ILE A 205 -2.06 -24.97 3.36
N THR A 206 -2.53 -25.36 2.18
CA THR A 206 -1.94 -26.49 1.42
C THR A 206 -0.70 -26.07 0.65
N ASP A 207 0.22 -27.01 0.37
CA ASP A 207 1.39 -26.73 -0.46
C ASP A 207 1.00 -26.27 -1.88
N LYS A 208 -0.13 -26.76 -2.41
CA LYS A 208 -0.67 -26.31 -3.70
C LYS A 208 -1.06 -24.83 -3.65
N THR A 209 -1.72 -24.40 -2.57
CA THR A 209 -2.07 -22.99 -2.35
C THR A 209 -0.83 -22.12 -2.23
N ILE A 210 0.18 -22.55 -1.48
CA ILE A 210 1.46 -21.82 -1.36
C ILE A 210 2.15 -21.71 -2.72
N LYS A 211 2.24 -22.82 -3.47
CA LYS A 211 2.82 -22.82 -4.82
C LYS A 211 2.08 -21.85 -5.75
N GLN A 212 0.75 -21.85 -5.71
CA GLN A 212 -0.05 -20.92 -6.51
C GLN A 212 0.23 -19.46 -6.12
N LYS A 213 0.33 -19.14 -4.83
CA LYS A 213 0.68 -17.79 -4.36
C LYS A 213 2.07 -17.35 -4.82
N ILE A 214 3.04 -18.26 -4.81
CA ILE A 214 4.39 -18.00 -5.36
C ILE A 214 4.30 -17.75 -6.87
N GLN A 215 3.57 -18.59 -7.61
CA GLN A 215 3.35 -18.42 -9.05
C GLN A 215 2.72 -17.06 -9.38
N GLU A 216 1.67 -16.68 -8.66
CA GLU A 216 1.00 -15.37 -8.78
C GLU A 216 1.99 -14.23 -8.51
N GLY A 217 2.77 -14.30 -7.42
CA GLY A 217 3.75 -13.27 -7.08
C GLY A 217 4.84 -13.08 -8.15
N PHE A 218 5.38 -14.18 -8.69
CA PHE A 218 6.35 -14.12 -9.80
C PHE A 218 5.72 -13.64 -11.10
N HIS A 219 4.47 -14.03 -11.38
CA HIS A 219 3.74 -13.53 -12.54
C HIS A 219 3.54 -12.00 -12.45
N HIS A 220 3.20 -11.48 -11.27
CA HIS A 220 2.94 -10.05 -11.10
C HIS A 220 4.21 -9.19 -11.00
N HIS A 221 5.27 -9.68 -10.34
CA HIS A 221 6.40 -8.84 -9.92
C HIS A 221 7.78 -9.36 -10.37
N PHE A 222 7.82 -10.36 -11.24
CA PHE A 222 9.08 -10.88 -11.79
C PHE A 222 8.96 -11.07 -13.31
N GLN A 223 8.72 -9.96 -13.99
CA GLN A 223 8.61 -9.80 -15.44
C GLN A 223 9.64 -8.77 -15.94
N TYR A 224 9.55 -8.33 -17.19
CA TYR A 224 10.63 -7.61 -17.86
C TYR A 224 11.00 -6.27 -17.20
N PHE A 225 10.03 -5.35 -17.04
CA PHE A 225 10.23 -4.08 -16.35
C PHE A 225 10.33 -4.28 -14.85
N ALA A 226 9.51 -5.18 -14.29
CA ALA A 226 9.52 -5.49 -12.86
C ALA A 226 10.91 -5.90 -12.37
N ILE A 227 11.60 -6.79 -13.10
CA ILE A 227 12.95 -7.24 -12.74
C ILE A 227 13.92 -6.07 -12.72
N ILE A 228 13.88 -5.18 -13.71
CA ILE A 228 14.81 -4.04 -13.74
C ILE A 228 14.57 -3.11 -12.55
N ASN A 229 13.30 -2.79 -12.24
CA ASN A 229 12.98 -1.97 -11.07
C ASN A 229 13.45 -2.63 -9.78
N VAL A 230 13.19 -3.93 -9.60
CA VAL A 230 13.63 -4.68 -8.42
C VAL A 230 15.16 -4.70 -8.32
N LEU A 231 15.89 -4.97 -9.40
CA LEU A 231 17.36 -4.94 -9.40
C LEU A 231 17.90 -3.56 -9.00
N CYS A 232 17.28 -2.48 -9.47
CA CYS A 232 17.65 -1.12 -9.05
C CYS A 232 17.38 -0.89 -7.56
N GLU A 233 16.26 -1.36 -7.01
CA GLU A 233 15.97 -1.25 -5.57
C GLU A 233 16.96 -2.06 -4.72
N GLU A 234 17.36 -3.27 -5.16
CA GLU A 234 18.40 -4.05 -4.47
C GLU A 234 19.75 -3.29 -4.47
N ILE A 235 20.14 -2.68 -5.60
CA ILE A 235 21.37 -1.89 -5.66
C ILE A 235 21.27 -0.63 -4.79
N LYS A 236 20.12 0.06 -4.79
CA LYS A 236 19.87 1.19 -3.88
C LYS A 236 20.10 0.79 -2.44
N ALA A 237 19.60 -0.38 -2.02
CA ALA A 237 19.80 -0.90 -0.67
C ALA A 237 21.29 -1.17 -0.36
N LEU A 238 22.04 -1.71 -1.32
CA LEU A 238 23.49 -1.89 -1.18
C LEU A 238 24.21 -0.54 -1.04
N CYS A 239 23.91 0.43 -1.90
CA CYS A 239 24.47 1.78 -1.80
C CYS A 239 24.06 2.48 -0.50
N ALA A 240 22.85 2.24 0.02
CA ALA A 240 22.38 2.84 1.27
C ALA A 240 23.24 2.42 2.47
N SER A 241 23.75 1.18 2.47
CA SER A 241 24.70 0.71 3.49
C SER A 241 26.04 1.48 3.46
N LEU A 242 26.33 2.15 2.35
CA LEU A 242 27.52 2.98 2.13
C LEU A 242 27.23 4.49 2.27
N GLY A 243 26.03 4.88 2.72
CA GLY A 243 25.65 6.27 2.97
C GLY A 243 24.78 6.93 1.90
N TYR A 244 24.36 6.20 0.85
CA TYR A 244 23.40 6.71 -0.13
C TYR A 244 22.01 6.89 0.50
N ASN A 245 21.43 8.08 0.33
CA ASN A 245 20.13 8.47 0.91
C ASN A 245 19.18 9.07 -0.15
N GLY A 246 19.37 8.75 -1.43
CA GLY A 246 18.60 9.32 -2.52
C GLY A 246 19.11 10.68 -3.01
N LYS A 247 18.32 11.31 -3.88
CA LYS A 247 18.61 12.64 -4.44
C LYS A 247 18.78 13.70 -3.36
N ARG A 248 19.93 14.38 -3.38
CA ARG A 248 20.23 15.51 -2.49
C ARG A 248 19.82 16.84 -3.11
N GLN A 249 19.41 17.76 -2.25
CA GLN A 249 19.24 19.17 -2.62
C GLN A 249 20.62 19.84 -2.77
N ALA A 250 20.68 20.95 -3.52
CA ALA A 250 21.93 21.61 -3.90
C ALA A 250 22.81 22.08 -2.70
N ASP A 251 22.23 22.18 -1.50
CA ASP A 251 22.92 22.57 -0.25
C ASP A 251 23.44 21.37 0.57
N LYS A 252 23.11 20.12 0.19
CA LYS A 252 23.41 18.89 0.94
C LYS A 252 23.92 17.76 0.05
N GLU A 253 24.74 18.11 -0.94
CA GLU A 253 25.34 17.17 -1.89
C GLU A 253 26.24 16.13 -1.21
N TYR A 254 26.53 15.03 -1.89
CA TYR A 254 27.39 13.97 -1.36
C TYR A 254 28.84 14.46 -1.18
N GLU A 255 29.53 13.92 -0.17
CA GLU A 255 30.93 14.27 0.09
C GLU A 255 31.84 13.71 -1.01
N ASN A 256 32.98 14.36 -1.23
CA ASN A 256 33.97 13.89 -2.21
C ASN A 256 34.44 12.47 -1.85
N GLY A 257 34.30 11.51 -2.77
CA GLY A 257 34.72 10.11 -2.58
C GLY A 257 33.61 9.15 -2.15
N ASP A 258 32.41 9.65 -1.82
CA ASP A 258 31.24 8.77 -1.66
C ASP A 258 30.76 8.21 -3.01
N ASP A 259 30.92 8.98 -4.08
CA ASP A 259 30.61 8.57 -5.45
C ASP A 259 31.50 7.40 -5.93
N ASP A 260 32.76 7.31 -5.45
CA ASP A 260 33.62 6.14 -5.71
C ASP A 260 33.00 4.85 -5.15
N LYS A 261 32.51 4.89 -3.91
CA LYS A 261 31.89 3.72 -3.26
C LYS A 261 30.62 3.28 -3.98
N PHE A 262 29.78 4.23 -4.38
CA PHE A 262 28.55 3.92 -5.12
C PHE A 262 28.87 3.36 -6.51
N PHE A 263 29.89 3.92 -7.17
CA PHE A 263 30.34 3.45 -8.47
C PHE A 263 30.89 2.02 -8.40
N GLU A 264 31.69 1.71 -7.39
CA GLU A 264 32.20 0.34 -7.16
C GLU A 264 31.05 -0.67 -7.10
N VAL A 265 29.98 -0.37 -6.34
CA VAL A 265 28.79 -1.24 -6.28
C VAL A 265 28.11 -1.37 -7.64
N LEU A 266 27.84 -0.26 -8.33
CA LEU A 266 27.17 -0.29 -9.65
C LEU A 266 27.96 -1.12 -10.67
N SER A 267 29.30 -0.98 -10.66
CA SER A 267 30.21 -1.65 -11.60
C SER A 267 30.25 -3.18 -11.45
N LEU A 268 29.81 -3.73 -10.32
CA LEU A 268 29.68 -5.18 -10.12
C LEU A 268 28.60 -5.79 -11.02
N PHE A 269 27.58 -5.01 -11.37
CA PHE A 269 26.36 -5.52 -12.00
C PHE A 269 26.19 -5.06 -13.45
N ILE A 270 26.64 -3.84 -13.77
CA ILE A 270 26.52 -3.26 -15.10
C ILE A 270 27.83 -2.58 -15.55
N PRO A 271 28.19 -2.69 -16.85
CA PRO A 271 29.29 -1.92 -17.40
C PRO A 271 28.85 -0.45 -17.52
N ILE A 272 29.25 0.38 -16.55
CA ILE A 272 28.83 1.77 -16.44
C ILE A 272 30.02 2.72 -16.45
N ASP A 273 29.90 3.81 -17.19
CA ASP A 273 30.87 4.91 -17.17
C ASP A 273 30.66 5.80 -15.94
N LYS A 274 31.72 6.04 -15.17
CA LYS A 274 31.64 6.84 -13.93
C LYS A 274 31.16 8.27 -14.19
N GLY A 275 31.58 8.85 -15.33
CA GLY A 275 31.18 10.21 -15.71
C GLY A 275 29.68 10.37 -15.91
N ARG A 276 29.01 9.31 -16.37
CA ARG A 276 27.56 9.26 -16.64
C ARG A 276 26.73 8.56 -15.56
N ALA A 277 27.35 7.91 -14.59
CA ALA A 277 26.64 7.19 -13.53
C ALA A 277 25.88 8.10 -12.54
N PHE A 278 26.21 9.39 -12.53
CA PHE A 278 25.76 10.33 -11.50
C PHE A 278 25.15 11.59 -12.09
N GLU A 279 24.04 12.02 -11.50
CA GLU A 279 23.53 13.37 -11.69
C GLU A 279 24.43 14.37 -10.94
N ARG A 280 24.76 15.49 -11.58
CA ARG A 280 25.61 16.52 -11.00
C ARG A 280 24.94 17.88 -10.96
N ASN A 281 25.01 18.54 -9.81
CA ASN A 281 24.65 19.94 -9.62
C ASN A 281 25.92 20.72 -9.27
N ALA A 282 26.18 21.82 -9.97
CA ALA A 282 27.38 22.64 -9.76
C ALA A 282 28.72 21.85 -9.73
N GLY A 283 28.81 20.74 -10.48
CA GLY A 283 30.00 19.87 -10.57
C GLY A 283 30.07 18.75 -9.51
N LYS A 284 29.21 18.76 -8.49
CA LYS A 284 29.15 17.77 -7.42
C LYS A 284 28.02 16.77 -7.63
N VAL A 285 28.18 15.56 -7.10
CA VAL A 285 27.19 14.48 -7.23
C VAL A 285 25.98 14.75 -6.34
N SER A 286 24.81 14.80 -6.96
CA SER A 286 23.52 15.01 -6.27
C SER A 286 22.68 13.74 -6.20
N ASP A 287 22.81 12.84 -7.18
CA ASP A 287 22.17 11.53 -7.21
C ASP A 287 22.91 10.53 -8.11
N ILE A 288 22.53 9.26 -8.03
CA ILE A 288 22.79 8.26 -9.07
C ILE A 288 21.81 8.50 -10.22
N ASP A 289 22.29 8.50 -11.47
CA ASP A 289 21.41 8.58 -12.64
C ASP A 289 20.71 7.22 -12.84
N TRP A 290 19.62 7.02 -12.10
CA TRP A 290 18.84 5.80 -12.14
C TRP A 290 18.23 5.53 -13.51
N GLN A 291 17.99 6.56 -14.32
CA GLN A 291 17.47 6.38 -15.66
C GLN A 291 18.53 5.76 -16.57
N TYR A 292 19.76 6.25 -16.47
CA TYR A 292 20.88 5.67 -17.19
C TYR A 292 21.17 4.24 -16.73
N VAL A 293 21.18 4.00 -15.41
CA VAL A 293 21.33 2.64 -14.82
C VAL A 293 20.26 1.67 -15.34
N LYS A 294 18.98 2.08 -15.34
CA LYS A 294 17.87 1.29 -15.88
C LYS A 294 18.06 0.95 -17.36
N THR A 295 18.51 1.92 -18.15
CA THR A 295 18.76 1.73 -19.59
C THR A 295 19.90 0.73 -19.82
N LEU A 296 20.98 0.80 -19.05
CA LEU A 296 22.09 -0.14 -19.12
C LEU A 296 21.69 -1.55 -18.68
N PHE A 297 20.87 -1.69 -17.63
CA PHE A 297 20.33 -3.00 -17.25
C PHE A 297 19.50 -3.61 -18.37
N LEU A 298 18.63 -2.82 -18.97
CA LEU A 298 17.79 -3.26 -20.07
C LEU A 298 18.64 -3.78 -21.25
N GLN A 299 19.68 -3.03 -21.62
CA GLN A 299 20.63 -3.43 -22.64
C GLN A 299 21.36 -4.73 -22.26
N LYS A 300 21.90 -4.81 -21.04
CA LYS A 300 22.61 -5.99 -20.54
C LYS A 300 21.72 -7.24 -20.54
N LEU A 301 20.47 -7.13 -20.08
CA LEU A 301 19.52 -8.24 -20.05
C LEU A 301 19.21 -8.77 -21.47
N ARG A 302 19.18 -7.89 -22.48
CA ARG A 302 19.03 -8.27 -23.89
C ARG A 302 20.30 -8.94 -24.44
N GLU A 303 21.43 -8.26 -24.34
CA GLU A 303 22.70 -8.71 -24.93
C GLU A 303 23.20 -10.02 -24.34
N GLU A 304 23.01 -10.20 -23.03
CA GLU A 304 23.38 -11.42 -22.32
C GLU A 304 22.23 -12.45 -22.31
N SER A 305 21.18 -12.27 -23.12
CA SER A 305 20.12 -13.30 -23.27
C SER A 305 19.42 -13.72 -21.96
N TYR A 306 19.28 -12.80 -20.99
CA TYR A 306 18.38 -13.01 -19.85
C TYR A 306 16.92 -12.88 -20.27
N VAL A 307 16.66 -12.09 -21.31
CA VAL A 307 15.32 -11.87 -21.86
C VAL A 307 15.36 -12.05 -23.37
N LYS A 308 14.41 -12.81 -23.89
CA LYS A 308 14.15 -12.94 -25.32
C LYS A 308 12.99 -12.02 -25.69
N LEU A 309 13.25 -11.12 -26.64
CA LEU A 309 12.26 -10.26 -27.26
C LEU A 309 12.08 -10.67 -28.71
N SER A 310 10.84 -10.60 -29.19
CA SER A 310 10.54 -10.55 -30.62
C SER A 310 11.04 -9.24 -31.24
N GLN A 311 11.11 -9.19 -32.57
CA GLN A 311 11.55 -7.99 -33.28
C GLN A 311 10.60 -6.81 -33.05
N GLU A 312 9.30 -7.08 -32.99
CA GLU A 312 8.24 -6.10 -32.73
C GLU A 312 8.37 -5.51 -31.32
N GLU A 313 8.53 -6.37 -30.30
CA GLU A 313 8.78 -5.93 -28.92
C GLU A 313 10.07 -5.13 -28.81
N ALA A 314 11.10 -5.55 -29.55
CA ALA A 314 12.38 -4.87 -29.49
C ALA A 314 12.30 -3.45 -30.05
N THR A 315 11.65 -3.32 -31.21
CA THR A 315 11.42 -2.04 -31.90
C THR A 315 10.54 -1.12 -31.07
N LEU A 316 9.45 -1.64 -30.49
CA LEU A 316 8.57 -0.90 -29.60
C LEU A 316 9.34 -0.35 -28.39
N LEU A 317 10.19 -1.16 -27.78
CA LEU A 317 10.95 -0.73 -26.62
C LEU A 317 11.96 0.38 -26.97
N ASP A 318 12.65 0.26 -28.09
CA ASP A 318 13.60 1.28 -28.55
C ASP A 318 12.86 2.61 -28.80
N PHE A 319 11.65 2.55 -29.35
CA PHE A 319 10.77 3.70 -29.52
C PHE A 319 10.39 4.36 -28.17
N LEU A 320 10.01 3.57 -27.17
CA LEU A 320 9.67 4.07 -25.83
C LEU A 320 10.87 4.75 -25.15
N LEU A 321 12.08 4.22 -25.35
CA LEU A 321 13.32 4.77 -24.80
C LEU A 321 13.72 6.11 -25.46
N GLN A 322 13.39 6.30 -26.74
CA GLN A 322 13.68 7.53 -27.46
C GLN A 322 12.68 8.66 -27.17
N ASN A 323 11.67 8.40 -26.31
CA ASN A 323 10.66 9.39 -25.92
C ASN A 323 9.84 9.92 -27.11
N GLU A 324 9.75 9.13 -28.19
CA GLU A 324 9.00 9.49 -29.40
C GLU A 324 7.47 9.31 -29.19
N THR A 325 6.66 9.88 -30.10
CA THR A 325 5.18 9.90 -29.97
C THR A 325 4.58 8.50 -29.88
N MET A 326 4.09 8.11 -28.70
CA MET A 326 3.56 6.77 -28.36
C MET A 326 2.95 5.98 -29.55
N PRO A 327 3.28 4.68 -29.66
CA PRO A 327 2.70 3.82 -30.69
C PRO A 327 1.18 3.82 -30.58
N ARG A 328 0.50 4.00 -31.72
CA ARG A 328 -0.96 4.07 -31.79
C ARG A 328 -1.64 2.70 -31.70
N ASP A 329 -0.87 1.61 -31.76
CA ASP A 329 -1.40 0.25 -31.75
C ASP A 329 -1.32 -0.39 -30.36
N ALA A 330 -2.50 -0.63 -29.78
CA ALA A 330 -2.63 -1.30 -28.49
C ALA A 330 -2.11 -2.75 -28.52
N ASN A 331 -2.19 -3.45 -29.67
CA ASN A 331 -1.74 -4.84 -29.76
C ASN A 331 -0.24 -4.97 -29.55
N SER A 332 0.54 -4.06 -30.15
CA SER A 332 1.99 -3.96 -29.93
C SER A 332 2.31 -3.72 -28.45
N LEU A 333 1.57 -2.84 -27.77
CA LEU A 333 1.76 -2.59 -26.34
C LEU A 333 1.50 -3.82 -25.47
N TYR A 334 0.47 -4.62 -25.75
CA TYR A 334 0.21 -5.85 -24.98
C TYR A 334 1.26 -6.94 -25.16
N GLN A 335 1.93 -6.95 -26.31
CA GLN A 335 3.04 -7.89 -26.50
C GLN A 335 4.16 -7.56 -25.53
N LEU A 336 4.55 -6.30 -25.39
CA LEU A 336 5.60 -5.89 -24.45
C LEU A 336 5.12 -5.88 -22.98
N ILE A 337 3.86 -5.49 -22.74
CA ILE A 337 3.25 -5.30 -21.43
C ILE A 337 2.03 -6.24 -21.31
N PRO A 338 2.20 -7.47 -20.84
CA PRO A 338 1.15 -8.51 -20.91
C PRO A 338 -0.01 -8.32 -19.92
N HIS A 339 0.21 -7.65 -18.79
CA HIS A 339 -0.80 -7.49 -17.73
C HIS A 339 -0.64 -6.18 -16.95
N ALA A 340 -1.65 -5.86 -16.13
CA ALA A 340 -1.73 -4.59 -15.40
C ALA A 340 -0.57 -4.35 -14.42
N TYR A 341 -0.07 -5.39 -13.75
CA TYR A 341 1.11 -5.25 -12.87
C TYR A 341 2.36 -4.83 -13.66
N GLU A 342 2.61 -5.42 -14.83
CA GLU A 342 3.74 -5.02 -15.67
C GLU A 342 3.54 -3.62 -16.26
N LEU A 343 2.29 -3.19 -16.51
CA LEU A 343 2.01 -1.80 -16.84
C LEU A 343 2.42 -0.86 -15.70
N ALA A 344 2.15 -1.22 -14.45
CA ALA A 344 2.57 -0.42 -13.31
C ALA A 344 4.10 -0.33 -13.24
N GLU A 345 4.79 -1.45 -13.43
CA GLU A 345 6.26 -1.53 -13.43
C GLU A 345 6.87 -0.75 -14.61
N CYS A 346 6.24 -0.79 -15.80
CA CYS A 346 6.63 0.03 -16.94
C CYS A 346 6.50 1.53 -16.62
N LEU A 347 5.41 1.97 -15.99
CA LEU A 347 5.21 3.38 -15.62
C LEU A 347 6.19 3.84 -14.53
N GLN A 348 6.60 2.95 -13.64
CA GLN A 348 7.66 3.20 -12.66
C GLN A 348 9.06 3.20 -13.29
N PHE A 349 9.28 2.34 -14.29
CA PHE A 349 10.51 2.32 -15.07
C PHE A 349 10.71 3.69 -15.72
N PHE A 350 9.71 4.17 -16.45
CA PHE A 350 9.67 5.50 -17.06
C PHE A 350 9.17 6.59 -16.09
N SER A 351 9.75 6.66 -14.89
CA SER A 351 9.35 7.63 -13.88
C SER A 351 9.50 9.09 -14.33
N PHE A 352 10.45 9.37 -15.24
CA PHE A 352 10.73 10.68 -15.83
C PHE A 352 9.73 11.13 -16.88
N TRP A 353 8.86 10.24 -17.39
CA TRP A 353 7.83 10.62 -18.34
C TRP A 353 6.88 11.68 -17.75
N SER A 354 6.45 12.59 -18.62
CA SER A 354 5.43 13.55 -18.28
C SER A 354 4.12 12.84 -17.94
N LYS A 355 3.26 13.54 -17.18
CA LYS A 355 1.91 13.06 -16.87
C LYS A 355 1.11 12.70 -18.13
N GLU A 356 1.28 13.48 -19.20
CA GLU A 356 0.61 13.26 -20.48
C GLU A 356 1.10 11.98 -21.16
N GLN A 357 2.41 11.74 -21.18
CA GLN A 357 3.00 10.51 -21.72
C GLN A 357 2.47 9.28 -20.97
N LYS A 358 2.51 9.30 -19.63
CA LYS A 358 1.99 8.20 -18.79
C LYS A 358 0.50 7.96 -19.03
N ALA A 359 -0.29 9.03 -19.11
CA ALA A 359 -1.73 8.93 -19.38
C ALA A 359 -2.02 8.36 -20.77
N ASN A 360 -1.22 8.71 -21.78
CA ASN A 360 -1.37 8.17 -23.14
C ASN A 360 -1.07 6.66 -23.19
N VAL A 361 -0.05 6.19 -22.46
CA VAL A 361 0.24 4.75 -22.32
C VAL A 361 -0.93 4.02 -21.70
N VAL A 362 -1.43 4.52 -20.57
CA VAL A 362 -2.57 3.92 -19.86
C VAL A 362 -3.80 3.93 -20.75
N LEU A 363 -4.09 5.03 -21.45
CA LEU A 363 -5.22 5.12 -22.35
C LEU A 363 -5.13 4.09 -23.49
N ALA A 364 -3.99 4.01 -24.16
CA ALA A 364 -3.77 3.02 -25.23
C ALA A 364 -3.94 1.59 -24.71
N TYR A 365 -3.48 1.31 -23.49
CA TYR A 365 -3.66 0.03 -22.81
C TYR A 365 -5.11 -0.27 -22.41
N LEU A 366 -5.98 0.73 -22.26
CA LEU A 366 -7.38 0.54 -21.88
C LEU A 366 -8.33 0.50 -23.08
N GLN A 367 -7.95 1.10 -24.20
CA GLN A 367 -8.84 1.33 -25.35
C GLN A 367 -9.47 0.06 -25.93
N THR A 368 -8.79 -1.08 -25.87
CA THR A 368 -9.29 -2.36 -26.42
C THR A 368 -9.90 -3.27 -25.35
N LYS A 369 -10.04 -2.79 -24.11
CA LYS A 369 -10.54 -3.57 -22.97
C LYS A 369 -12.02 -3.32 -22.72
N SER A 370 -12.71 -4.34 -22.22
CA SER A 370 -14.07 -4.19 -21.71
C SER A 370 -14.11 -3.29 -20.46
N PRO A 371 -15.25 -2.67 -20.13
CA PRO A 371 -15.36 -1.82 -18.93
C PRO A 371 -14.92 -2.52 -17.63
N ASN A 372 -15.24 -3.81 -17.47
CA ASN A 372 -14.81 -4.59 -16.30
C ASN A 372 -13.28 -4.77 -16.25
N GLU A 373 -12.65 -5.10 -17.38
CA GLU A 373 -11.19 -5.19 -17.45
C GLU A 373 -10.53 -3.83 -17.20
N GLN A 374 -11.08 -2.74 -17.74
CA GLN A 374 -10.56 -1.39 -17.49
C GLN A 374 -10.58 -1.06 -16.00
N LYS A 375 -11.68 -1.40 -15.31
CA LYS A 375 -11.80 -1.25 -13.86
C LYS A 375 -10.71 -2.04 -13.12
N GLU A 376 -10.52 -3.31 -13.44
CA GLU A 376 -9.51 -4.17 -12.79
C GLU A 376 -8.09 -3.65 -13.02
N ILE A 377 -7.77 -3.20 -14.23
CA ILE A 377 -6.47 -2.61 -14.58
C ILE A 377 -6.24 -1.34 -13.76
N LEU A 378 -7.21 -0.41 -13.74
CA LEU A 378 -7.09 0.83 -12.99
C LEU A 378 -7.03 0.61 -11.47
N ALA A 379 -7.73 -0.40 -10.95
CA ALA A 379 -7.61 -0.81 -9.54
C ALA A 379 -6.21 -1.35 -9.23
N THR A 380 -5.63 -2.14 -10.14
CA THR A 380 -4.24 -2.61 -10.01
C THR A 380 -3.27 -1.43 -9.99
N LEU A 381 -3.39 -0.48 -10.92
CA LEU A 381 -2.56 0.73 -10.91
C LEU A 381 -2.73 1.55 -9.62
N TYR A 382 -3.95 1.65 -9.09
CA TYR A 382 -4.19 2.33 -7.82
C TYR A 382 -3.44 1.68 -6.66
N ASN A 383 -3.42 0.34 -6.61
CA ASN A 383 -2.76 -0.41 -5.56
C ASN A 383 -1.24 -0.38 -5.66
N GLU A 384 -0.69 -0.49 -6.88
CA GLU A 384 0.76 -0.54 -7.10
C GLU A 384 1.40 0.86 -7.11
N ILE A 385 0.72 1.87 -7.68
CA ILE A 385 1.22 3.23 -7.87
C ILE A 385 0.16 4.31 -7.53
N PRO A 386 -0.26 4.43 -6.26
CA PRO A 386 -1.38 5.28 -5.84
C PRO A 386 -1.17 6.78 -6.16
N GLN A 387 0.07 7.25 -6.07
CA GLN A 387 0.43 8.65 -6.36
C GLN A 387 0.15 8.98 -7.84
N LEU A 388 0.63 8.14 -8.76
CA LEU A 388 0.38 8.32 -10.19
C LEU A 388 -1.11 8.21 -10.52
N THR A 389 -1.82 7.28 -9.90
CA THR A 389 -3.26 7.11 -10.15
C THR A 389 -4.08 8.36 -9.78
N THR A 390 -3.66 9.08 -8.74
CA THR A 390 -4.28 10.37 -8.38
C THR A 390 -4.09 11.41 -9.49
N GLU A 391 -2.92 11.43 -10.13
CA GLU A 391 -2.66 12.30 -11.27
C GLU A 391 -3.46 11.87 -12.51
N LEU A 392 -3.49 10.57 -12.82
CA LEU A 392 -4.22 10.02 -13.96
C LEU A 392 -5.73 10.32 -13.88
N LYS A 393 -6.31 10.26 -12.68
CA LYS A 393 -7.72 10.64 -12.41
C LYS A 393 -8.06 12.08 -12.75
N THR A 394 -7.09 12.96 -12.98
CA THR A 394 -7.33 14.36 -13.40
C THR A 394 -7.09 14.57 -14.90
N HIS A 395 -6.60 13.56 -15.62
CA HIS A 395 -6.30 13.67 -17.05
C HIS A 395 -7.58 13.60 -17.89
N ALA A 396 -7.80 14.59 -18.76
CA ALA A 396 -9.05 14.77 -19.51
C ALA A 396 -9.49 13.51 -20.28
N ASN A 397 -8.54 12.83 -20.95
CA ASN A 397 -8.85 11.64 -21.76
C ASN A 397 -9.21 10.39 -20.93
N LEU A 398 -8.84 10.36 -19.64
CA LEU A 398 -9.17 9.25 -18.74
C LEU A 398 -10.44 9.52 -17.91
N GLN A 399 -10.88 10.80 -17.81
CA GLN A 399 -12.12 11.18 -17.12
C GLN A 399 -13.33 10.35 -17.54
N PRO A 400 -13.60 10.09 -18.84
CA PRO A 400 -14.79 9.35 -19.23
C PRO A 400 -14.81 7.91 -18.72
N ILE A 401 -13.63 7.28 -18.65
CA ILE A 401 -13.47 5.91 -18.15
C ILE A 401 -13.72 5.89 -16.63
N TYR A 402 -13.06 6.78 -15.88
CA TYR A 402 -13.28 6.88 -14.43
C TYR A 402 -14.71 7.27 -14.06
N PHE A 403 -15.35 8.14 -14.84
CA PHE A 403 -16.75 8.51 -14.63
C PHE A 403 -17.68 7.32 -14.84
N THR A 404 -17.46 6.53 -15.88
CA THR A 404 -18.24 5.30 -16.15
C THR A 404 -18.08 4.30 -15.00
N ILE A 405 -16.85 4.05 -14.55
CA ILE A 405 -16.59 3.17 -13.39
C ILE A 405 -17.29 3.69 -12.13
N ALA A 406 -17.25 5.00 -11.86
CA ALA A 406 -17.93 5.57 -10.70
C ALA A 406 -19.46 5.40 -10.74
N ILE A 407 -20.05 5.40 -11.94
CA ILE A 407 -21.48 5.09 -12.12
C ILE A 407 -21.73 3.62 -11.79
N ASP A 408 -20.95 2.71 -12.37
CA ASP A 408 -21.12 1.26 -12.19
C ASP A 408 -20.94 0.82 -10.72
N GLU A 409 -20.00 1.45 -10.00
CA GLU A 409 -19.75 1.21 -8.58
C GLU A 409 -20.72 1.94 -7.63
N ASN A 410 -21.68 2.70 -8.17
CA ASN A 410 -22.61 3.52 -7.39
C ASN A 410 -21.91 4.56 -6.48
N GLU A 411 -20.73 5.07 -6.88
CA GLU A 411 -19.94 6.04 -6.12
C GLU A 411 -20.47 7.48 -6.32
N ILE A 412 -21.63 7.78 -5.75
CA ILE A 412 -22.34 9.06 -5.95
C ILE A 412 -21.49 10.31 -5.71
N ALA A 413 -20.62 10.30 -4.69
CA ALA A 413 -19.75 11.44 -4.42
C ALA A 413 -18.79 11.71 -5.57
N ALA A 414 -18.20 10.65 -6.15
CA ALA A 414 -17.32 10.75 -7.30
C ALA A 414 -18.09 11.15 -8.56
N VAL A 415 -19.25 10.54 -8.82
CA VAL A 415 -20.15 10.90 -9.94
C VAL A 415 -20.48 12.39 -9.93
N ARG A 416 -20.87 12.94 -8.77
CA ARG A 416 -21.17 14.38 -8.63
C ARG A 416 -19.95 15.26 -8.85
N ALA A 417 -18.77 14.84 -8.37
CA ALA A 417 -17.53 15.58 -8.60
C ALA A 417 -17.18 15.63 -10.09
N TYR A 418 -17.32 14.51 -10.82
CA TYR A 418 -17.09 14.47 -12.26
C TYR A 418 -18.07 15.36 -13.03
N ILE A 419 -19.36 15.33 -12.67
CA ILE A 419 -20.36 16.21 -13.30
C ILE A 419 -20.07 17.68 -13.00
N GLY A 420 -19.65 18.02 -11.78
CA GLY A 420 -19.21 19.36 -11.43
C GLY A 420 -18.00 19.84 -12.25
N ASN A 421 -17.18 18.92 -12.73
CA ASN A 421 -16.05 19.17 -13.63
C ASN A 421 -16.39 19.05 -15.13
N GLY A 422 -17.68 19.01 -15.48
CA GLY A 422 -18.16 19.03 -16.87
C GLY A 422 -18.48 17.66 -17.47
N ALA A 423 -18.48 16.57 -16.69
CA ALA A 423 -18.98 15.28 -17.18
C ALA A 423 -20.50 15.32 -17.43
N ASP A 424 -20.95 14.53 -18.41
CA ASP A 424 -22.34 14.50 -18.83
C ASP A 424 -23.25 13.83 -17.77
N MET A 425 -24.05 14.65 -17.10
CA MET A 425 -25.02 14.20 -16.08
C MET A 425 -26.01 13.17 -16.61
N ASN A 426 -26.38 13.24 -17.90
CA ASN A 426 -27.41 12.37 -18.47
C ASN A 426 -27.00 10.89 -18.41
N LYS A 427 -25.69 10.61 -18.50
CA LYS A 427 -25.15 9.24 -18.37
C LYS A 427 -25.33 8.63 -16.99
N ALA A 428 -25.40 9.46 -15.94
CA ALA A 428 -25.55 9.03 -14.55
C ALA A 428 -26.98 9.19 -14.01
N ILE A 429 -27.95 9.55 -14.86
CA ILE A 429 -29.26 10.02 -14.40
C ILE A 429 -30.02 8.97 -13.58
N LEU A 430 -29.97 7.70 -14.00
CA LEU A 430 -30.62 6.58 -13.32
C LEU A 430 -30.06 6.39 -11.91
N LEU A 431 -28.74 6.46 -11.77
CA LEU A 431 -28.06 6.36 -10.49
C LEU A 431 -28.38 7.56 -9.58
N LEU A 432 -28.31 8.78 -10.12
CA LEU A 432 -28.59 10.01 -9.38
C LEU A 432 -30.02 10.08 -8.83
N PHE A 433 -30.98 9.50 -9.54
CA PHE A 433 -32.41 9.46 -9.16
C PHE A 433 -32.88 8.12 -8.59
N SER A 434 -31.95 7.21 -8.27
CA SER A 434 -32.27 5.97 -7.56
C SER A 434 -32.90 6.24 -6.19
N GLN A 435 -33.59 5.26 -5.61
CA GLN A 435 -34.26 5.43 -4.33
C GLN A 435 -33.28 5.86 -3.21
N ALA A 436 -32.07 5.32 -3.23
CA ALA A 436 -31.03 5.60 -2.23
C ALA A 436 -30.51 7.04 -2.30
N HIS A 437 -30.44 7.63 -3.50
CA HIS A 437 -29.65 8.86 -3.71
C HIS A 437 -30.48 10.07 -4.09
N LYS A 438 -31.71 9.89 -4.59
CA LYS A 438 -32.57 10.96 -5.07
C LYS A 438 -32.71 12.13 -4.11
N SER A 439 -32.94 11.90 -2.80
CA SER A 439 -33.12 13.00 -1.84
C SER A 439 -31.89 13.91 -1.79
N ASP A 440 -30.69 13.31 -1.72
CA ASP A 440 -29.43 14.05 -1.64
C ASP A 440 -29.09 14.69 -2.98
N THR A 441 -29.45 14.04 -4.10
CA THR A 441 -29.28 14.59 -5.44
C THR A 441 -30.14 15.84 -5.60
N LEU A 442 -31.38 15.85 -5.10
CA LEU A 442 -32.22 17.05 -5.14
C LEU A 442 -31.61 18.23 -4.36
N TYR A 443 -31.02 17.97 -3.19
CA TYR A 443 -30.28 19.02 -2.46
C TYR A 443 -29.09 19.53 -3.25
N TRP A 444 -28.31 18.60 -3.83
CA TRP A 444 -27.13 18.95 -4.59
C TRP A 444 -27.47 19.75 -5.86
N LEU A 445 -28.53 19.40 -6.59
CA LEU A 445 -29.01 20.15 -7.75
C LEU A 445 -29.57 21.52 -7.38
N HIS A 446 -30.26 21.63 -6.23
CA HIS A 446 -30.69 22.93 -5.70
C HIS A 446 -29.50 23.85 -5.39
N ASP A 447 -28.43 23.30 -4.81
CA ASP A 447 -27.19 24.05 -4.55
C ASP A 447 -26.38 24.36 -5.82
N ASN A 448 -26.64 23.67 -6.93
CA ASN A 448 -25.90 23.79 -8.20
C ASN A 448 -26.86 23.95 -9.40
N PRO A 449 -27.65 25.05 -9.45
CA PRO A 449 -28.74 25.20 -10.42
C PRO A 449 -28.29 25.25 -11.89
N HIS A 450 -27.03 25.61 -12.16
CA HIS A 450 -26.46 25.63 -13.50
C HIS A 450 -26.41 24.23 -14.13
N LEU A 451 -26.27 23.16 -13.33
CA LEU A 451 -26.22 21.79 -13.84
C LEU A 451 -27.55 21.32 -14.43
N LEU A 452 -28.67 21.94 -14.04
CA LEU A 452 -30.00 21.62 -14.56
C LEU A 452 -30.15 22.00 -16.04
N GLN A 453 -29.30 22.90 -16.56
CA GLN A 453 -29.27 23.27 -17.97
C GLN A 453 -28.72 22.15 -18.86
N ASN A 454 -27.99 21.19 -18.27
CA ASN A 454 -27.37 20.08 -19.00
C ASN A 454 -28.29 18.85 -19.10
N LEU A 455 -29.47 18.87 -18.47
CA LEU A 455 -30.45 17.80 -18.57
C LEU A 455 -31.12 17.79 -19.94
N THR A 456 -31.38 16.60 -20.47
CA THR A 456 -32.05 16.39 -21.75
C THR A 456 -33.44 15.79 -21.58
N VAL A 457 -34.35 16.06 -22.52
CA VAL A 457 -35.69 15.45 -22.56
C VAL A 457 -35.61 13.92 -22.59
N GLU A 458 -34.66 13.37 -23.34
CA GLU A 458 -34.41 11.92 -23.42
C GLU A 458 -34.05 11.32 -22.04
N SER A 459 -33.09 11.94 -21.32
CA SER A 459 -32.71 11.48 -19.98
C SER A 459 -33.88 11.52 -18.99
N LEU A 460 -34.72 12.55 -19.08
CA LEU A 460 -35.88 12.73 -18.20
C LEU A 460 -37.01 11.72 -18.52
N ASN A 461 -37.11 11.27 -19.77
CA ASN A 461 -38.02 10.22 -20.18
C ASN A 461 -37.49 8.80 -19.94
N THR A 462 -36.24 8.65 -19.49
CA THR A 462 -35.66 7.34 -19.18
C THR A 462 -36.45 6.66 -18.06
N VAL A 463 -36.80 5.39 -18.26
CA VAL A 463 -37.61 4.60 -17.31
C VAL A 463 -36.72 4.03 -16.21
N VAL A 464 -37.13 4.21 -14.96
CA VAL A 464 -36.50 3.57 -13.80
C VAL A 464 -36.84 2.08 -13.80
N LEU A 465 -35.81 1.23 -13.83
CA LEU A 465 -35.99 -0.23 -13.96
C LEU A 465 -36.21 -0.95 -12.63
N GLN A 466 -35.83 -0.33 -11.51
CA GLN A 466 -35.80 -0.94 -10.17
C GLN A 466 -36.29 0.03 -9.08
N ASP A 467 -36.44 -0.44 -7.85
CA ASP A 467 -36.89 0.32 -6.67
C ASP A 467 -38.35 0.84 -6.69
N LYS A 468 -38.74 1.64 -5.69
CA LYS A 468 -40.10 2.20 -5.54
C LYS A 468 -40.60 3.09 -6.69
N TYR A 469 -39.73 3.44 -7.63
CA TYR A 469 -40.07 4.23 -8.81
C TYR A 469 -40.07 3.37 -10.08
N GLN A 470 -39.94 2.05 -9.97
CA GLN A 470 -39.95 1.13 -11.11
C GLN A 470 -41.14 1.40 -12.05
N GLY A 471 -40.86 1.43 -13.35
CA GLY A 471 -41.84 1.68 -14.40
C GLY A 471 -42.21 3.16 -14.59
N ARG A 472 -41.67 4.07 -13.78
CA ARG A 472 -41.84 5.51 -13.95
C ARG A 472 -40.65 6.13 -14.67
N THR A 473 -40.87 7.25 -15.36
CA THR A 473 -39.76 8.02 -15.93
C THR A 473 -39.01 8.82 -14.85
N ILE A 474 -37.78 9.27 -15.14
CA ILE A 474 -37.04 10.17 -14.24
C ILE A 474 -37.84 11.46 -13.97
N ALA A 475 -38.52 12.01 -14.98
CA ALA A 475 -39.40 13.17 -14.84
C ALA A 475 -40.52 12.91 -13.81
N GLU A 476 -41.21 11.77 -13.92
CA GLU A 476 -42.25 11.36 -12.98
C GLU A 476 -41.70 11.13 -11.58
N ALA A 477 -40.53 10.49 -11.48
CA ALA A 477 -39.84 10.33 -10.22
C ALA A 477 -39.53 11.70 -9.62
N LEU A 478 -38.86 12.60 -10.34
CA LEU A 478 -38.51 13.96 -9.90
C LEU A 478 -39.71 14.66 -9.24
N VAL A 479 -40.85 14.77 -9.92
CA VAL A 479 -42.04 15.47 -9.41
C VAL A 479 -42.86 14.67 -8.38
N SER A 480 -42.47 13.42 -8.08
CA SER A 480 -43.17 12.57 -7.11
C SER A 480 -43.00 13.03 -5.66
N THR A 481 -42.00 13.88 -5.37
CA THR A 481 -41.70 14.36 -4.00
C THR A 481 -41.91 15.87 -3.89
N LYS A 482 -42.20 16.35 -2.67
CA LYS A 482 -42.34 17.79 -2.38
C LYS A 482 -41.09 18.58 -2.77
N LYS A 483 -39.91 18.03 -2.48
CA LYS A 483 -38.62 18.65 -2.83
C LYS A 483 -38.41 18.75 -4.33
N GLY A 484 -38.70 17.70 -5.08
CA GLY A 484 -38.53 17.73 -6.53
C GLY A 484 -39.53 18.68 -7.20
N ARG A 485 -40.79 18.71 -6.75
CA ARG A 485 -41.76 19.73 -7.19
C ARG A 485 -41.30 21.16 -6.88
N GLN A 486 -40.75 21.40 -5.69
CA GLN A 486 -40.20 22.69 -5.33
C GLN A 486 -39.03 23.09 -6.24
N LEU A 487 -38.11 22.16 -6.53
CA LEU A 487 -36.98 22.40 -7.43
C LEU A 487 -37.45 22.81 -8.84
N VAL A 488 -38.50 22.17 -9.35
CA VAL A 488 -39.11 22.52 -10.64
C VAL A 488 -39.77 23.90 -10.57
N LEU A 489 -40.55 24.19 -9.52
CA LEU A 489 -41.19 25.49 -9.34
C LEU A 489 -40.17 26.65 -9.32
N GLU A 490 -38.98 26.43 -8.78
CA GLU A 490 -37.92 27.43 -8.66
C GLU A 490 -37.02 27.55 -9.90
N ASN A 491 -37.15 26.66 -10.89
CA ASN A 491 -36.27 26.62 -12.05
C ASN A 491 -37.04 26.58 -13.39
N ASN A 492 -37.03 27.72 -14.11
CA ASN A 492 -37.74 27.88 -15.39
C ASN A 492 -37.21 26.96 -16.50
N THR A 493 -35.89 26.68 -16.52
CA THR A 493 -35.28 25.78 -17.50
C THR A 493 -35.81 24.36 -17.33
N LEU A 494 -35.88 23.88 -16.09
CA LEU A 494 -36.43 22.58 -15.76
C LEU A 494 -37.94 22.49 -16.05
N GLN A 495 -38.70 23.57 -15.85
CA GLN A 495 -40.11 23.63 -16.28
C GLN A 495 -40.26 23.49 -17.79
N THR A 496 -39.43 24.19 -18.56
CA THR A 496 -39.43 24.13 -20.03
C THR A 496 -39.13 22.71 -20.49
N LEU A 497 -38.04 22.11 -19.97
CA LEU A 497 -37.67 20.72 -20.28
C LEU A 497 -38.79 19.74 -19.96
N LEU A 498 -39.41 19.84 -18.78
CA LEU A 498 -40.47 18.93 -18.36
C LEU A 498 -41.76 19.09 -19.19
N SER A 499 -41.99 20.25 -19.81
CA SER A 499 -43.13 20.46 -20.72
C SER A 499 -43.02 19.64 -22.02
N GLU A 500 -41.83 19.11 -22.31
CA GLU A 500 -41.53 18.27 -23.47
C GLU A 500 -41.37 16.77 -23.09
N THR A 501 -41.62 16.41 -21.82
CA THR A 501 -41.47 15.04 -21.32
C THR A 501 -42.82 14.31 -21.18
N THR A 502 -42.80 13.05 -20.76
CA THR A 502 -44.01 12.25 -20.50
C THR A 502 -44.97 12.88 -19.48
N ILE A 503 -44.51 13.82 -18.65
CA ILE A 503 -45.35 14.49 -17.64
C ILE A 503 -45.98 15.80 -18.10
N ALA A 504 -45.79 16.22 -19.36
CA ALA A 504 -46.25 17.52 -19.87
C ALA A 504 -47.71 17.83 -19.50
N ASN A 505 -48.61 16.86 -19.71
CA ASN A 505 -50.05 17.00 -19.44
C ASN A 505 -50.40 17.14 -17.94
N MET A 506 -49.49 16.76 -17.04
CA MET A 506 -49.66 16.85 -15.59
C MET A 506 -48.79 17.95 -14.96
N LEU A 507 -47.91 18.60 -15.73
CA LEU A 507 -46.91 19.52 -15.20
C LEU A 507 -47.55 20.70 -14.47
N PHE A 508 -48.62 21.26 -15.04
CA PHE A 508 -49.38 22.36 -14.45
C PHE A 508 -49.92 21.99 -13.05
N ASP A 509 -50.56 20.83 -12.93
CA ASP A 509 -51.09 20.33 -11.66
C ASP A 509 -49.99 20.13 -10.62
N ARG A 510 -48.82 19.62 -11.05
CA ARG A 510 -47.65 19.46 -10.18
C ARG A 510 -47.08 20.79 -9.70
N LEU A 511 -47.05 21.81 -10.56
CA LEU A 511 -46.62 23.16 -10.19
C LEU A 511 -47.61 23.84 -9.24
N GLN A 512 -48.92 23.70 -9.46
CA GLN A 512 -49.92 24.18 -8.51
C GLN A 512 -49.77 23.50 -7.15
N GLN A 513 -49.60 22.18 -7.15
CA GLN A 513 -49.34 21.42 -5.93
C GLN A 513 -48.09 21.93 -5.20
N ALA A 514 -47.01 22.21 -5.93
CA ALA A 514 -45.79 22.79 -5.37
C ALA A 514 -46.04 24.16 -4.72
N GLN A 515 -46.82 25.03 -5.38
CA GLN A 515 -47.16 26.36 -4.89
C GLN A 515 -47.99 26.29 -3.60
N THR A 516 -49.00 25.41 -3.55
CA THR A 516 -49.77 25.17 -2.32
C THR A 516 -48.87 24.67 -1.20
N GLU A 517 -47.98 23.70 -1.51
CA GLU A 517 -47.02 23.16 -0.55
C GLU A 517 -46.09 24.25 -0.01
N ARG A 518 -45.55 25.12 -0.86
CA ARG A 518 -44.69 26.25 -0.48
C ARG A 518 -45.39 27.20 0.49
N ASN A 519 -46.65 27.52 0.22
CA ASN A 519 -47.45 28.43 1.06
C ASN A 519 -47.73 27.86 2.47
N THR A 520 -47.60 26.55 2.66
CA THR A 520 -47.78 25.90 3.97
C THR A 520 -46.51 25.83 4.83
N VAL A 521 -45.35 26.20 4.29
CA VAL A 521 -44.05 26.13 5.00
C VAL A 521 -43.64 27.51 5.52
N ASN A 522 -43.71 27.70 6.84
CA ASN A 522 -43.58 28.98 7.52
C ASN A 522 -42.11 29.47 7.71
N THR A 523 -41.17 29.04 6.88
CA THR A 523 -39.73 29.40 7.00
C THR A 523 -39.12 29.83 5.68
N ALA A 524 -38.35 30.92 5.70
CA ALA A 524 -37.65 31.49 4.55
C ALA A 524 -36.67 30.55 3.82
N VAL A 525 -36.32 29.40 4.41
CA VAL A 525 -35.35 28.41 3.88
C VAL A 525 -36.03 27.25 3.12
N GLY A 526 -37.37 27.24 3.01
CA GLY A 526 -38.12 26.29 2.16
C GLY A 526 -37.94 24.79 2.48
N PHE A 527 -38.23 23.94 1.48
CA PHE A 527 -38.13 22.46 1.54
C PHE A 527 -36.69 21.92 1.52
N PHE A 528 -35.69 22.80 1.32
CA PHE A 528 -34.26 22.49 1.21
C PHE A 528 -33.44 22.91 2.44
N LYS A 529 -34.07 23.03 3.62
CA LYS A 529 -33.35 23.31 4.87
C LYS A 529 -32.27 22.23 5.13
N LYS A 530 -31.00 22.64 5.16
CA LYS A 530 -29.88 21.79 5.59
C LYS A 530 -30.00 21.49 7.08
N PHE A 531 -29.78 20.24 7.47
CA PHE A 531 -29.66 19.89 8.88
C PHE A 531 -28.39 20.53 9.45
N ASP A 532 -28.46 21.08 10.66
CA ASP A 532 -27.32 21.63 11.38
C ASP A 532 -26.24 20.53 11.53
N PRO A 533 -24.99 20.75 11.08
CA PRO A 533 -23.90 19.78 11.22
C PRO A 533 -23.72 19.28 12.66
N LEU A 534 -23.97 20.14 13.65
CA LEU A 534 -23.94 19.77 15.08
C LEU A 534 -25.07 18.82 15.46
N ALA A 535 -26.24 18.93 14.82
CA ALA A 535 -27.35 18.01 15.04
C ALA A 535 -27.07 16.63 14.43
N ILE A 536 -26.37 16.57 13.30
CA ILE A 536 -25.92 15.30 12.68
C ILE A 536 -24.91 14.59 13.58
N GLN A 537 -23.89 15.31 14.07
CA GLN A 537 -22.93 14.76 15.05
C GLN A 537 -23.63 14.27 16.33
N LEU A 538 -24.61 15.04 16.85
CA LEU A 538 -25.35 14.65 18.05
C LEU A 538 -26.11 13.33 17.87
N VAL A 539 -26.69 13.09 16.69
CA VAL A 539 -27.44 11.86 16.36
C VAL A 539 -26.52 10.66 16.10
N GLN A 540 -25.30 10.91 15.61
CA GLN A 540 -24.27 9.88 15.42
C GLN A 540 -23.62 9.46 16.74
N CYS A 541 -23.56 10.33 17.74
CA CYS A 541 -23.04 10.02 19.09
C CYS A 541 -24.03 9.25 19.98
N ILE A 542 -25.26 8.95 19.53
CA ILE A 542 -26.23 8.16 20.29
C ILE A 542 -26.00 6.66 20.02
N PRO A 543 -25.62 5.84 21.04
CA PRO A 543 -25.36 4.42 20.86
C PRO A 543 -26.56 3.65 20.31
N GLN A 544 -26.29 2.66 19.46
CA GLN A 544 -27.28 1.86 18.72
C GLN A 544 -28.34 1.18 19.62
N LYS A 545 -27.99 0.87 20.88
CA LYS A 545 -28.91 0.32 21.90
C LYS A 545 -30.07 1.27 22.29
N ILE A 546 -29.95 2.58 22.06
CA ILE A 546 -31.03 3.54 22.33
C ILE A 546 -32.01 3.65 21.15
N ARG A 547 -31.57 3.32 19.92
CA ARG A 547 -32.44 3.37 18.72
C ARG A 547 -33.55 2.33 18.73
N THR A 548 -33.37 1.22 19.43
CA THR A 548 -34.36 0.13 19.55
C THR A 548 -35.38 0.34 20.67
N ILE A 549 -35.19 1.34 21.54
CA ILE A 549 -36.12 1.62 22.64
C ILE A 549 -36.94 2.88 22.29
N THR A 550 -38.20 2.64 21.93
CA THR A 550 -39.35 3.58 21.86
C THR A 550 -39.53 4.45 20.61
N SER A 551 -40.48 4.03 19.77
CA SER A 551 -41.15 4.82 18.74
C SER A 551 -42.39 5.53 19.33
N SER A 552 -42.18 6.69 19.99
CA SER A 552 -43.22 7.74 20.20
C SER A 552 -42.68 8.90 21.03
N SER A 553 -41.76 8.64 21.97
CA SER A 553 -41.27 9.64 22.95
C SER A 553 -40.11 10.51 22.44
N THR A 554 -39.39 10.08 21.40
CA THR A 554 -38.19 10.77 20.86
C THR A 554 -38.53 12.05 20.08
N SER A 555 -39.69 12.10 19.41
CA SER A 555 -40.16 13.30 18.70
C SER A 555 -40.38 14.47 19.67
N THR A 556 -40.93 14.18 20.85
CA THR A 556 -41.22 15.17 21.89
C THR A 556 -39.94 15.65 22.59
N LEU A 557 -39.00 14.74 22.85
CA LEU A 557 -37.71 15.10 23.48
C LEU A 557 -36.81 15.91 22.54
N ILE A 558 -36.74 15.53 21.27
CA ILE A 558 -35.96 16.27 20.25
C ILE A 558 -36.60 17.63 19.98
N LYS A 559 -37.94 17.73 19.91
CA LYS A 559 -38.64 19.02 19.86
C LYS A 559 -38.40 19.88 21.11
N ALA A 560 -38.32 19.28 22.29
CA ALA A 560 -38.05 20.00 23.55
C ALA A 560 -36.60 20.52 23.62
N ILE A 561 -35.62 19.77 23.10
CA ILE A 561 -34.22 20.20 23.03
C ILE A 561 -34.03 21.31 21.99
N ILE A 562 -34.67 21.18 20.81
CA ILE A 562 -34.64 22.21 19.76
C ILE A 562 -35.34 23.50 20.22
N ASN A 563 -36.49 23.40 20.92
CA ASN A 563 -37.20 24.58 21.43
C ASN A 563 -36.52 25.24 22.64
N ARG A 564 -35.73 24.52 23.45
CA ARG A 564 -35.00 25.11 24.59
C ARG A 564 -33.79 25.97 24.20
N LYS A 565 -33.25 25.86 22.98
CA LYS A 565 -32.16 26.73 22.53
C LYS A 565 -32.59 28.15 22.12
N GLY A 566 -33.90 28.44 22.09
CA GLY A 566 -34.42 29.79 21.82
C GLY A 566 -34.26 30.81 22.95
N ASN A 567 -33.91 30.40 24.18
CA ASN A 567 -33.83 31.31 25.34
C ASN A 567 -32.53 31.20 26.17
N GLY A 568 -31.46 30.64 25.59
CA GLY A 568 -30.21 30.31 26.30
C GLY A 568 -29.15 31.41 26.42
N SER A 569 -29.41 32.65 26.02
CA SER A 569 -28.36 33.70 25.97
C SER A 569 -28.16 34.50 27.28
N ARG A 570 -28.70 34.04 28.42
CA ARG A 570 -28.56 34.76 29.72
C ARG A 570 -27.89 34.01 30.86
N LEU A 571 -27.39 32.78 30.66
CA LEU A 571 -26.78 31.98 31.75
C LEU A 571 -25.24 31.83 31.71
N LEU A 572 -24.54 32.48 30.79
CA LEU A 572 -23.06 32.47 30.73
C LEU A 572 -22.38 33.79 31.18
N LYS A 573 -23.13 34.73 31.79
CA LYS A 573 -22.57 36.00 32.32
C LYS A 573 -22.57 36.16 33.84
N LYS A 574 -22.84 35.10 34.63
CA LYS A 574 -22.95 35.19 36.10
C LYS A 574 -22.03 34.27 36.93
N LYS A 575 -20.92 33.79 36.36
CA LYS A 575 -19.91 32.98 37.09
C LYS A 575 -18.46 33.52 37.06
N SER A 576 -18.24 34.82 36.83
CA SER A 576 -16.89 35.42 36.81
C SER A 576 -16.68 36.65 37.71
N LYS A 577 -17.51 36.89 38.73
CA LYS A 577 -17.30 37.98 39.69
C LYS A 577 -17.82 37.63 41.09
N THR A 578 -17.15 36.72 41.80
CA THR A 578 -17.14 36.70 43.28
C THR A 578 -16.12 35.69 43.79
N LYS A 579 -14.88 36.12 44.03
CA LYS A 579 -14.06 35.79 45.21
C LYS A 579 -12.66 36.37 45.03
N ASP A 580 -12.55 37.65 45.37
CA ASP A 580 -11.32 38.24 45.89
C ASP A 580 -11.73 39.16 47.05
N ARG A 581 -10.99 39.05 48.17
CA ARG A 581 -11.08 39.81 49.43
C ARG A 581 -12.27 39.46 50.34
N LEU A 582 -12.14 39.21 51.65
CA LEU A 582 -11.07 39.37 52.65
C LEU A 582 -11.52 38.60 53.92
N SER A 583 -10.62 37.82 54.54
CA SER A 583 -10.44 37.80 56.02
C SER A 583 -9.21 36.96 56.39
N SER A 584 -8.12 37.69 56.61
CA SER A 584 -7.07 37.53 57.63
C SER A 584 -7.11 36.33 58.61
N SER A 585 -5.92 35.70 58.80
CA SER A 585 -5.17 35.50 60.07
C SER A 585 -5.92 34.89 61.26
N ALA A 586 -5.48 33.87 62.01
CA ALA A 586 -4.14 33.38 62.34
C ALA A 586 -4.20 32.05 63.13
N MET A 587 -3.03 31.40 63.23
CA MET A 587 -2.48 30.64 64.38
C MET A 587 -2.92 29.19 64.73
N CYS A 588 -1.90 28.33 64.61
CA CYS A 588 -1.30 27.45 65.63
C CYS A 588 -1.93 26.10 66.04
N ASN A 589 -1.03 25.10 65.90
CA ASN A 589 -0.72 23.96 66.77
C ASN A 589 -1.58 22.69 66.72
N GLY A 590 -0.86 21.58 66.56
CA GLY A 590 -1.33 20.19 66.64
C GLY A 590 -0.54 19.30 65.69
#